data_AF-A0A9Q1JAQ7-F1
#
_entry.id   AF-A0A9Q1JAQ7-F1
#
_cell.length_a   1.000
_cell.length_b   1.000
_cell.length_c   1.000
_cell.angle_alpha   90.00
_cell.angle_beta   90.00
_cell.angle_gamma   90.00
#
_symmetry.space_group_name_H-M   'P 1'
#
loop_
_entity.id
_entity.type
_entity.pdbx_description
1 polymer ?
#
loop_
_entity_poly.entity_id
_entity_poly.type
_entity_poly.pdbx_seq_one_letter_code
_entity_poly.pdbx_strand_id
1 'polypeptide(L)'
;MERASLSCPITPLGRAMASFPVAPRYAKMLALGKQQDCLPYVITLVAAMTVRELFEELERPAGSEEENSKLAQRRARLAQMRRLWAGQGASVQLGDLMVMLGAVGACEFSGCTPKFCEQNGLRYKAMLEIRRLRGQLTTAVNAMCPEAALFLDAKMAPPTARQVRCLRQIVLAGLGDHLARRVQTEELLDPKWRNGYKTPLLDEPVFIHPSSVLFKTLPEFLVYQEVMETSKMYMRAVSVVEQDWIPQLLPMYCHFGKPLETPAPRVCPDSGRVKCHRESTFFRVAWQLPAVEMDYPEGLERYKLFAKFLLEGQVCPKLRSHAGCLLSSPSTMLKTWAKLQPRTEALLGALVSEKADCREALLSAWKRNEKYLLTPYCQWLPEAKHQEVAKNWPPV
;
A
#
# COMPACT_ATOMS: atom_id res chain seq x y z
N MET A 1 -26.20 14.19 -22.31
CA MET A 1 -25.02 14.79 -21.64
C MET A 1 -25.30 14.79 -20.15
N GLU A 2 -24.92 13.74 -19.43
CA GLU A 2 -24.92 13.78 -17.96
C GLU A 2 -23.87 14.80 -17.54
N ARG A 3 -24.29 15.86 -16.85
CA ARG A 3 -23.36 16.76 -16.14
C ARG A 3 -22.62 15.89 -15.13
N ALA A 4 -21.34 15.62 -15.38
CA ALA A 4 -20.47 15.04 -14.37
C ALA A 4 -20.49 15.97 -13.15
N SER A 5 -21.21 15.57 -12.10
CA SER A 5 -21.11 16.27 -10.81
C SER A 5 -19.73 15.91 -10.27
N LEU A 6 -18.77 16.82 -10.42
CA LEU A 6 -17.45 16.71 -9.79
C LEU A 6 -17.60 16.98 -8.29
N SER A 7 -18.24 16.06 -7.57
CA SER A 7 -18.28 16.07 -6.12
C SER A 7 -17.28 15.05 -5.57
N CYS A 8 -16.41 15.50 -4.68
CA CYS A 8 -15.43 14.66 -3.97
C CYS A 8 -15.67 14.77 -2.45
N PRO A 9 -16.84 14.30 -1.95
CA PRO A 9 -17.15 14.39 -0.53
C PRO A 9 -16.17 13.59 0.32
N ILE A 10 -15.98 14.00 1.57
CA ILE A 10 -15.08 13.32 2.50
C ILE A 10 -15.51 11.86 2.73
N THR A 11 -14.59 10.93 2.50
CA THR A 11 -14.83 9.49 2.68
C THR A 11 -14.80 9.11 4.17
N PRO A 12 -15.29 7.92 4.57
CA PRO A 12 -15.14 7.43 5.93
C PRO A 12 -13.67 7.38 6.38
N LEU A 13 -12.77 6.93 5.51
CA LEU A 13 -11.32 6.98 5.74
C LEU A 13 -10.82 8.43 5.90
N GLY A 14 -11.28 9.36 5.05
CA GLY A 14 -10.94 10.77 5.14
C GLY A 14 -11.37 11.40 6.46
N ARG A 15 -12.55 11.05 6.98
CA ARG A 15 -13.01 11.49 8.31
C ARG A 15 -12.11 10.98 9.43
N ALA A 16 -11.69 9.71 9.36
CA ALA A 16 -10.74 9.15 10.32
C ALA A 16 -9.34 9.79 10.21
N MET A 17 -8.91 10.17 9.01
CA MET A 17 -7.65 10.90 8.82
C MET A 17 -7.71 12.32 9.40
N ALA A 18 -8.86 12.99 9.29
CA ALA A 18 -9.05 14.36 9.76
C ALA A 18 -8.95 14.51 11.29
N SER A 19 -9.10 13.43 12.06
CA SER A 19 -8.90 13.46 13.52
C SER A 19 -7.43 13.44 13.95
N PHE A 20 -6.49 13.14 13.04
CA PHE A 20 -5.06 13.11 13.38
C PHE A 20 -4.41 14.49 13.20
N PRO A 21 -3.65 14.99 14.20
CA PRO A 21 -3.01 16.31 14.16
C PRO A 21 -1.71 16.33 13.33
N VAL A 22 -1.75 15.77 12.11
CA VAL A 22 -0.61 15.67 11.19
C VAL A 22 -1.05 15.87 9.75
N ALA A 23 -0.10 16.06 8.83
CA ALA A 23 -0.39 16.18 7.41
C ALA A 23 -1.17 14.94 6.88
N PRO A 24 -2.09 15.11 5.91
CA PRO A 24 -2.92 14.01 5.40
C PRO A 24 -2.14 12.77 4.92
N ARG A 25 -0.94 12.96 4.33
CA ARG A 25 -0.06 11.84 3.94
C ARG A 25 0.31 10.96 5.13
N TYR A 26 0.65 11.57 6.27
CA TYR A 26 0.99 10.86 7.50
C TYR A 26 -0.25 10.35 8.24
N ALA A 27 -1.37 11.08 8.17
CA ALA A 27 -2.65 10.61 8.69
C ALA A 27 -3.09 9.30 8.02
N LYS A 28 -2.87 9.17 6.70
CA LYS A 28 -3.11 7.93 5.95
C LYS A 28 -2.19 6.80 6.45
N MET A 29 -0.92 7.09 6.75
CA MET A 29 0.00 6.10 7.32
C MET A 29 -0.51 5.58 8.67
N LEU A 30 -0.94 6.47 9.56
CA LEU A 30 -1.51 6.10 10.87
C LEU A 30 -2.76 5.23 10.71
N ALA A 31 -3.66 5.59 9.79
CA ALA A 31 -4.87 4.81 9.52
C ALA A 31 -4.57 3.40 8.99
N LEU A 32 -3.52 3.23 8.18
CA LEU A 32 -3.08 1.94 7.65
C LEU A 32 -2.24 1.12 8.66
N GLY A 33 -1.70 1.77 9.69
CA GLY A 33 -0.81 1.16 10.69
C GLY A 33 -1.46 0.15 11.63
N LYS A 34 -2.80 -0.05 11.60
CA LYS A 34 -3.52 -1.05 12.41
C LYS A 34 -3.07 -2.48 12.12
N GLN A 35 -2.40 -2.73 11.00
CA GLN A 35 -1.97 -4.06 10.59
C GLN A 35 -0.64 -4.48 11.24
N GLN A 36 -0.51 -5.79 11.49
CA GLN A 36 0.76 -6.46 11.84
C GLN A 36 1.48 -5.89 13.09
N ASP A 37 0.74 -5.35 14.07
CA ASP A 37 1.28 -4.74 15.29
C ASP A 37 2.38 -3.68 15.00
N CYS A 38 2.23 -2.95 13.91
CA CYS A 38 3.21 -1.95 13.47
C CYS A 38 2.93 -0.54 14.00
N LEU A 39 1.78 -0.33 14.63
CA LEU A 39 1.23 1.00 14.95
C LEU A 39 2.15 1.86 15.84
N PRO A 40 2.83 1.34 16.90
CA PRO A 40 3.79 2.12 17.67
C PRO A 40 4.97 2.64 16.81
N TYR A 41 5.43 1.83 15.86
CA TYR A 41 6.50 2.21 14.94
C TYR A 41 6.02 3.25 13.92
N VAL A 42 4.80 3.11 13.40
CA VAL A 42 4.19 4.10 12.50
C VAL A 42 4.03 5.44 13.20
N ILE A 43 3.51 5.46 14.44
CA ILE A 43 3.39 6.67 15.26
C ILE A 43 4.76 7.33 15.45
N THR A 44 5.79 6.53 15.72
CA THR A 44 7.15 7.02 15.93
C THR A 44 7.76 7.60 14.65
N LEU A 45 7.58 6.91 13.51
CA LEU A 45 8.00 7.41 12.20
C LEU A 45 7.29 8.71 11.83
N VAL A 46 5.96 8.75 11.96
CA VAL A 46 5.17 9.94 11.65
C VAL A 46 5.56 11.11 12.53
N ALA A 47 5.77 10.89 13.83
CA ALA A 47 6.24 11.93 14.73
C ALA A 47 7.63 12.44 14.34
N ALA A 48 8.56 11.54 14.02
CA ALA A 48 9.92 11.90 13.59
C ALA A 48 9.95 12.63 12.24
N MET A 49 9.08 12.26 11.30
CA MET A 49 8.93 12.94 10.00
C MET A 49 8.23 14.30 10.12
N THR A 50 7.35 14.47 11.12
CA THR A 50 6.63 15.73 11.34
C THR A 50 7.52 16.78 12.00
N VAL A 51 8.38 16.37 12.94
CA VAL A 51 9.31 17.28 13.61
C VAL A 51 10.45 17.66 12.67
N ARG A 52 10.62 18.96 12.45
CA ARG A 52 11.64 19.51 11.57
C ARG A 52 13.04 19.26 12.12
N GLU A 53 13.93 18.78 11.26
CA GLU A 53 15.38 18.63 11.52
C GLU A 53 15.69 17.83 12.81
N LEU A 54 15.59 16.51 12.72
CA LEU A 54 15.94 15.59 13.82
C LEU A 54 17.43 15.66 14.22
N PHE A 55 18.30 15.76 13.23
CA PHE A 55 19.75 15.74 13.39
C PHE A 55 20.32 17.14 13.49
N GLU A 56 21.42 17.29 14.21
CA GLU A 56 22.16 18.56 14.24
C GLU A 56 22.75 18.90 12.87
N GLU A 57 22.74 20.19 12.53
CA GLU A 57 23.43 20.74 11.36
C GLU A 57 24.94 20.76 11.65
N LEU A 58 25.68 19.81 11.06
CA LEU A 58 27.13 19.70 11.21
C LEU A 58 27.90 20.19 9.96
N GLU A 59 27.18 20.57 8.91
CA GLU A 59 27.73 21.08 7.65
C GLU A 59 27.79 22.61 7.69
N ARG A 60 28.71 23.14 8.51
CA ARG A 60 29.02 24.57 8.58
C ARG A 60 30.52 24.82 8.44
N PRO A 61 30.94 25.96 7.89
CA PRO A 61 32.35 26.34 7.87
C PRO A 61 32.89 26.43 9.30
N ALA A 62 34.05 25.84 9.53
CA ALA A 62 34.78 25.94 10.79
C ALA A 62 35.55 27.26 10.85
N GLY A 63 35.59 27.90 12.00
CA GLY A 63 36.38 29.12 12.23
C GLY A 63 37.85 28.84 12.54
N SER A 64 38.22 27.59 12.82
CA SER A 64 39.59 27.15 13.11
C SER A 64 39.83 25.70 12.68
N GLU A 65 41.11 25.30 12.56
CA GLU A 65 41.49 23.90 12.27
C GLU A 65 41.03 22.94 13.38
N GLU A 66 41.16 23.34 14.64
CA GLU A 66 40.67 22.55 15.77
C GLU A 66 39.17 22.30 15.70
N GLU A 67 38.38 23.35 15.40
CA GLU A 67 36.94 23.22 15.23
C GLU A 67 36.60 22.33 14.03
N ASN A 68 37.35 22.43 12.93
CA ASN A 68 37.17 21.58 11.77
C ASN A 68 37.39 20.10 12.11
N SER A 69 38.43 19.79 12.89
CA SER A 69 38.71 18.43 13.35
C SER A 69 37.58 17.87 14.22
N LYS A 70 37.05 18.70 15.15
CA LYS A 70 35.91 18.34 16.02
C LYS A 70 34.65 18.10 15.20
N LEU A 71 34.34 18.97 14.24
CA LEU A 71 33.19 18.79 13.34
C LEU A 71 33.33 17.56 12.46
N ALA A 72 34.53 17.25 11.95
CA ALA A 72 34.80 16.02 11.19
C ALA A 72 34.54 14.77 12.04
N GLN A 73 35.01 14.76 13.30
CA GLN A 73 34.77 13.65 14.23
C GLN A 73 33.28 13.47 14.54
N ARG A 74 32.55 14.56 14.80
CA ARG A 74 31.09 14.52 15.03
C ARG A 74 30.34 14.00 13.80
N ARG A 75 30.73 14.44 12.60
CA ARG A 75 30.16 13.95 11.32
C ARG A 75 30.39 12.45 11.13
N ALA A 76 31.61 11.97 11.35
CA ALA A 76 31.95 10.55 11.25
C ALA A 76 31.14 9.70 12.25
N ARG A 77 31.01 10.19 13.49
CA ARG A 77 30.19 9.53 14.52
C ARG A 77 28.72 9.47 14.14
N LEU A 78 28.14 10.58 13.67
CA LEU A 78 26.75 10.60 13.20
C LEU A 78 26.56 9.62 12.03
N ALA A 79 27.46 9.60 11.06
CA ALA A 79 27.40 8.67 9.93
C ALA A 79 27.53 7.20 10.36
N GLN A 80 28.30 6.91 11.41
CA GLN A 80 28.36 5.58 12.03
C GLN A 80 27.04 5.22 12.71
N MET A 81 26.50 6.13 13.53
CA MET A 81 25.23 5.90 14.22
C MET A 81 24.06 5.72 13.25
N ARG A 82 24.02 6.48 12.16
CA ARG A 82 23.01 6.30 11.11
C ARG A 82 23.03 4.90 10.52
N ARG A 83 24.21 4.36 10.22
CA ARG A 83 24.37 2.97 9.73
C ARG A 83 23.96 1.95 10.78
N LEU A 84 24.29 2.19 12.06
CA LEU A 84 23.88 1.32 13.16
C LEU A 84 22.36 1.28 13.31
N TRP A 85 21.68 2.43 13.29
CA TRP A 85 20.23 2.52 13.42
C TRP A 85 19.48 1.98 12.20
N ALA A 86 20.01 2.15 10.99
CA ALA A 86 19.46 1.51 9.79
C ALA A 86 19.56 -0.03 9.86
N GLY A 87 20.55 -0.57 10.56
CA GLY A 87 20.79 -1.99 10.66
C GLY A 87 21.26 -2.62 9.34
N GLN A 88 20.95 -3.90 9.15
CA GLN A 88 21.36 -4.71 7.99
C GLN A 88 20.19 -5.55 7.46
N GLY A 89 20.33 -6.08 6.25
CA GLY A 89 19.30 -6.95 5.65
C GLY A 89 17.99 -6.21 5.38
N ALA A 90 16.87 -6.69 5.91
CA ALA A 90 15.56 -6.08 5.66
C ALA A 90 15.43 -4.66 6.26
N SER A 91 16.10 -4.37 7.38
CA SER A 91 15.96 -3.09 8.08
C SER A 91 16.52 -1.92 7.25
N VAL A 92 17.64 -2.12 6.56
CA VAL A 92 18.27 -1.07 5.75
C VAL A 92 17.41 -0.68 4.56
N GLN A 93 16.49 -1.55 4.11
CA GLN A 93 15.57 -1.24 3.02
C GLN A 93 14.54 -0.17 3.40
N LEU A 94 14.24 0.01 4.69
CA LEU A 94 13.41 1.13 5.17
C LEU A 94 14.23 2.44 5.21
N GLY A 95 15.53 2.35 4.94
CA GLY A 95 16.39 3.48 4.60
C GLY A 95 16.50 4.49 5.73
N ASP A 96 16.39 5.76 5.37
CA ASP A 96 16.50 6.87 6.32
C ASP A 96 15.35 6.89 7.33
N LEU A 97 14.20 6.28 6.99
CA LEU A 97 13.09 6.15 7.93
C LEU A 97 13.45 5.17 9.06
N MET A 98 14.17 4.10 8.76
CA MET A 98 14.71 3.20 9.80
C MET A 98 15.72 3.93 10.69
N VAL A 99 16.53 4.81 10.11
CA VAL A 99 17.46 5.65 10.87
C VAL A 99 16.70 6.54 11.86
N MET A 100 15.61 7.20 11.44
CA MET A 100 14.78 8.02 12.32
C MET A 100 14.15 7.15 13.43
N LEU A 101 13.61 5.99 13.08
CA LEU A 101 13.00 5.07 14.04
C LEU A 101 14.00 4.60 15.10
N GLY A 102 15.19 4.16 14.66
CA GLY A 102 16.26 3.71 15.54
C GLY A 102 16.84 4.83 16.41
N ALA A 103 16.96 6.05 15.86
CA ALA A 103 17.39 7.22 16.63
C ALA A 103 16.39 7.56 17.75
N VAL A 104 15.09 7.55 17.46
CA VAL A 104 14.05 7.79 18.46
C VAL A 104 14.02 6.66 19.50
N GLY A 105 14.01 5.40 19.06
CA GLY A 105 14.02 4.25 19.97
C GLY A 105 15.24 4.24 20.90
N ALA A 106 16.43 4.49 20.38
CA ALA A 106 17.65 4.53 21.18
C ALA A 106 17.67 5.72 22.16
N CYS A 107 17.17 6.88 21.73
CA CYS A 107 17.07 8.04 22.59
C CYS A 107 16.08 7.80 23.73
N GLU A 108 14.89 7.26 23.45
CA GLU A 108 13.90 6.90 24.46
C GLU A 108 14.41 5.83 25.44
N PHE A 109 15.09 4.80 24.92
CA PHE A 109 15.70 3.75 25.74
C PHE A 109 16.73 4.30 26.74
N SER A 110 17.49 5.31 26.33
CA SER A 110 18.46 6.01 27.20
C SER A 110 17.84 7.04 28.15
N GLY A 111 16.50 7.17 28.17
CA GLY A 111 15.76 8.15 28.97
C GLY A 111 15.58 9.52 28.32
N CYS A 112 16.01 9.69 27.07
CA CYS A 112 16.05 10.97 26.33
C CYS A 112 16.86 12.03 27.09
N THR A 113 18.15 11.76 27.30
CA THR A 113 19.03 12.70 27.98
C THR A 113 19.71 13.67 27.01
N PRO A 114 19.99 14.93 27.41
CA PRO A 114 20.73 15.88 26.58
C PRO A 114 22.10 15.33 26.15
N LYS A 115 22.79 14.65 27.08
CA LYS A 115 24.09 14.02 26.83
C LYS A 115 24.03 12.97 25.73
N PHE A 116 22.99 12.12 25.71
CA PHE A 116 22.81 11.15 24.63
C PHE A 116 22.57 11.83 23.28
N CYS A 117 21.76 12.89 23.26
CA CYS A 117 21.46 13.64 22.05
C CYS A 117 22.72 14.29 21.46
N GLU A 118 23.46 15.05 22.27
CA GLU A 118 24.68 15.74 21.84
C GLU A 118 25.74 14.76 21.30
N GLN A 119 25.93 13.64 22.00
CA GLN A 119 26.89 12.61 21.64
C GLN A 119 26.57 11.93 20.31
N ASN A 120 25.29 11.78 19.98
CA ASN A 120 24.84 11.08 18.78
C ASN A 120 24.36 12.04 17.68
N GLY A 121 24.57 13.35 17.82
CA GLY A 121 24.20 14.36 16.83
C GLY A 121 22.69 14.51 16.64
N LEU A 122 21.91 14.28 17.69
CA LEU A 122 20.45 14.49 17.71
C LEU A 122 20.13 15.82 18.38
N ARG A 123 19.10 16.51 17.88
CA ARG A 123 18.61 17.73 18.52
C ARG A 123 17.72 17.39 19.72
N TYR A 124 18.19 17.71 20.93
CA TYR A 124 17.45 17.42 22.17
C TYR A 124 16.02 17.98 22.18
N LYS A 125 15.83 19.23 21.72
CA LYS A 125 14.50 19.85 21.62
C LYS A 125 13.58 19.09 20.66
N ALA A 126 14.10 18.62 19.54
CA ALA A 126 13.35 17.83 18.57
C ALA A 126 12.95 16.46 19.18
N MET A 127 13.83 15.81 19.93
CA MET A 127 13.51 14.55 20.61
C MET A 127 12.40 14.70 21.65
N LEU A 128 12.39 15.80 22.42
CA LEU A 128 11.30 16.10 23.36
C LEU A 128 9.98 16.38 22.64
N GLU A 129 10.02 17.07 21.51
CA GLU A 129 8.86 17.34 20.67
C GLU A 129 8.29 16.04 20.09
N ILE A 130 9.15 15.15 19.57
CA ILE A 130 8.77 13.83 19.08
C ILE A 130 8.10 13.01 20.19
N ARG A 131 8.67 13.00 21.41
CA ARG A 131 8.06 12.31 22.55
C ARG A 131 6.64 12.80 22.84
N ARG A 132 6.44 14.14 22.86
CA ARG A 132 5.11 14.75 23.08
C ARG A 132 4.15 14.39 21.96
N LEU A 133 4.59 14.50 20.70
CA LEU A 133 3.77 14.19 19.54
C LEU A 133 3.39 12.71 19.48
N ARG A 134 4.31 11.80 19.81
CA ARG A 134 4.00 10.35 19.95
C ARG A 134 2.86 10.14 20.94
N GLY A 135 2.85 10.83 22.08
CA GLY A 135 1.77 10.73 23.07
C GLY A 135 0.42 11.24 22.57
N GLN A 136 0.42 12.39 21.88
CA GLN A 136 -0.79 12.93 21.25
C GLN A 136 -1.34 11.98 20.19
N LEU A 137 -0.47 11.46 19.31
CA LEU A 137 -0.85 10.51 18.26
C LEU A 137 -1.36 9.18 18.83
N THR A 138 -0.71 8.66 19.87
CA THR A 138 -1.16 7.44 20.55
C THR A 138 -2.57 7.62 21.12
N THR A 139 -2.84 8.77 21.75
CA THR A 139 -4.15 9.10 22.29
C THR A 139 -5.20 9.25 21.18
N ALA A 140 -4.88 9.95 20.09
CA ALA A 140 -5.77 10.13 18.95
C ALA A 140 -6.10 8.80 18.25
N VAL A 141 -5.11 7.91 18.11
CA VAL A 141 -5.30 6.57 17.54
C VAL A 141 -6.17 5.70 18.42
N ASN A 142 -5.96 5.70 19.75
CA ASN A 142 -6.80 4.96 20.68
C ASN A 142 -8.25 5.45 20.71
N ALA A 143 -8.49 6.76 20.52
CA ALA A 143 -9.85 7.31 20.42
C ALA A 143 -10.61 6.77 19.19
N MET A 144 -9.90 6.57 18.07
CA MET A 144 -10.47 6.03 16.83
C MET A 144 -10.56 4.50 16.81
N CYS A 145 -9.61 3.83 17.47
CA CYS A 145 -9.48 2.38 17.53
C CYS A 145 -9.23 1.93 18.98
N PRO A 146 -10.26 1.88 19.84
CA PRO A 146 -10.10 1.47 21.24
C PRO A 146 -9.49 0.07 21.39
N GLU A 147 -9.76 -0.83 20.44
CA GLU A 147 -9.20 -2.18 20.35
C GLU A 147 -7.67 -2.22 20.25
N ALA A 148 -7.04 -1.15 19.76
CA ALA A 148 -5.59 -1.11 19.61
C ALA A 148 -4.86 -1.03 20.96
N ALA A 149 -5.54 -0.53 22.01
CA ALA A 149 -5.05 -0.45 23.39
C ALA A 149 -3.58 -0.02 23.51
N LEU A 150 -3.17 0.98 22.71
CA LEU A 150 -1.78 1.39 22.63
C LEU A 150 -1.37 2.16 23.87
N PHE A 151 -0.13 1.97 24.29
CA PHE A 151 0.53 2.82 25.28
C PHE A 151 1.89 3.24 24.76
N LEU A 152 2.42 4.33 25.33
CA LEU A 152 3.76 4.78 25.01
C LEU A 152 4.79 3.87 25.69
N ASP A 153 5.29 2.90 24.94
CA ASP A 153 6.45 2.13 25.35
C ASP A 153 7.73 2.94 25.09
N ALA A 154 8.50 3.20 26.16
CA ALA A 154 9.80 3.85 26.09
C ALA A 154 10.92 2.89 25.64
N LYS A 155 10.69 1.57 25.74
CA LYS A 155 11.65 0.51 25.42
C LYS A 155 11.16 -0.39 24.30
N MET A 156 10.53 0.21 23.28
CA MET A 156 10.09 -0.52 22.09
C MET A 156 11.24 -1.34 21.50
N ALA A 157 11.00 -2.64 21.34
CA ALA A 157 11.96 -3.51 20.67
C ALA A 157 12.16 -3.09 19.21
N PRO A 158 13.35 -3.32 18.61
CA PRO A 158 13.54 -3.13 17.17
C PRO A 158 12.52 -3.93 16.35
N PRO A 159 11.99 -3.37 15.24
CA PRO A 159 10.99 -4.06 14.43
C PRO A 159 11.57 -5.31 13.75
N THR A 160 10.75 -6.36 13.66
CA THR A 160 11.07 -7.57 12.89
C THR A 160 11.10 -7.30 11.38
N ALA A 161 11.71 -8.20 10.59
CA ALA A 161 11.75 -8.06 9.12
C ALA A 161 10.34 -7.94 8.49
N ARG A 162 9.34 -8.65 9.05
CA ARG A 162 7.95 -8.55 8.59
C ARG A 162 7.33 -7.18 8.89
N GLN A 163 7.58 -6.65 10.09
CA GLN A 163 7.12 -5.30 10.46
C GLN A 163 7.82 -4.24 9.62
N VAL A 164 9.12 -4.36 9.36
CA VAL A 164 9.85 -3.46 8.45
C VAL A 164 9.23 -3.45 7.06
N ARG A 165 8.92 -4.63 6.48
CA ARG A 165 8.25 -4.71 5.17
C ARG A 165 6.88 -4.00 5.20
N CYS A 166 6.10 -4.22 6.26
CA CYS A 166 4.81 -3.55 6.45
C CYS A 166 4.97 -2.02 6.55
N LEU A 167 5.96 -1.53 7.30
CA LEU A 167 6.26 -0.10 7.40
C LEU A 167 6.60 0.51 6.03
N ARG A 168 7.41 -0.17 5.20
CA ARG A 168 7.72 0.29 3.85
C ARG A 168 6.47 0.39 2.96
N GLN A 169 5.57 -0.59 3.05
CA GLN A 169 4.29 -0.57 2.33
C GLN A 169 3.38 0.57 2.81
N ILE A 170 3.29 0.81 4.12
CA ILE A 170 2.51 1.91 4.71
C ILE A 170 3.06 3.26 4.24
N VAL A 171 4.39 3.43 4.26
CA VAL A 171 5.06 4.65 3.79
C VAL A 171 4.79 4.86 2.30
N LEU A 172 4.90 3.83 1.47
CA LEU A 172 4.58 3.92 0.04
C LEU A 172 3.14 4.39 -0.18
N ALA A 173 2.18 3.82 0.56
CA ALA A 173 0.78 4.21 0.44
C ALA A 173 0.51 5.66 0.90
N GLY A 174 1.31 6.19 1.83
CA GLY A 174 1.24 7.58 2.30
C GLY A 174 1.96 8.59 1.39
N LEU A 175 3.06 8.19 0.76
CA LEU A 175 3.94 9.03 -0.09
C LEU A 175 3.86 8.62 -1.57
N GLY A 176 2.68 8.21 -2.04
CA GLY A 176 2.53 7.66 -3.40
C GLY A 176 2.83 8.64 -4.53
N ASP A 177 2.67 9.93 -4.27
CA ASP A 177 3.05 11.03 -5.16
C ASP A 177 4.56 11.34 -5.13
N HIS A 178 5.30 10.77 -4.18
CA HIS A 178 6.75 10.92 -4.02
C HIS A 178 7.48 9.63 -4.36
N LEU A 179 7.10 8.98 -5.46
CA LEU A 179 7.77 7.80 -6.01
C LEU A 179 8.84 8.24 -7.01
N ALA A 180 10.03 7.64 -6.91
CA ALA A 180 11.13 7.87 -7.83
C ALA A 180 11.68 6.54 -8.38
N ARG A 181 12.02 6.52 -9.67
CA ARG A 181 12.72 5.40 -10.31
C ARG A 181 14.11 5.83 -10.73
N ARG A 182 15.11 5.00 -10.43
CA ARG A 182 16.48 5.20 -10.89
C ARG A 182 16.51 5.16 -12.41
N VAL A 183 17.25 6.08 -13.02
CA VAL A 183 17.53 6.02 -14.46
C VAL A 183 18.58 4.93 -14.69
N GLN A 184 18.23 3.95 -15.54
CA GLN A 184 19.12 2.84 -15.86
C GLN A 184 20.26 3.32 -16.77
N THR A 185 21.40 2.61 -16.76
CA THR A 185 22.59 3.04 -17.50
C THR A 185 22.33 3.09 -19.01
N GLU A 186 21.49 2.19 -19.49
CA GLU A 186 21.06 2.04 -20.87
C GLU A 186 20.15 3.20 -21.32
N GLU A 187 19.47 3.86 -20.39
CA GLU A 187 18.61 5.03 -20.61
C GLU A 187 19.40 6.36 -20.53
N LEU A 188 20.70 6.33 -20.20
CA LEU A 188 21.53 7.52 -20.03
C LEU A 188 21.93 8.12 -21.38
N LEU A 189 21.11 9.03 -21.90
CA LEU A 189 21.47 9.87 -23.04
C LEU A 189 22.28 11.12 -22.63
N ASP A 190 22.10 11.58 -21.39
CA ASP A 190 22.74 12.79 -20.87
C ASP A 190 23.46 12.49 -19.53
N PRO A 191 24.76 12.82 -19.40
CA PRO A 191 25.55 12.54 -18.19
C PRO A 191 24.98 13.18 -16.92
N LYS A 192 24.13 14.22 -17.02
CA LYS A 192 23.46 14.82 -15.86
C LYS A 192 22.58 13.81 -15.10
N TRP A 193 22.10 12.76 -15.78
CA TRP A 193 21.27 11.72 -15.19
C TRP A 193 22.06 10.61 -14.48
N ARG A 194 23.40 10.67 -14.48
CA ARG A 194 24.23 9.65 -13.83
C ARG A 194 23.90 9.57 -12.34
N ASN A 195 23.47 8.39 -11.89
CA ASN A 195 22.95 8.12 -10.54
C ASN A 195 21.72 8.97 -10.14
N GLY A 196 21.06 9.57 -11.13
CA GLY A 196 19.83 10.33 -10.96
C GLY A 196 18.60 9.43 -10.95
N TYR A 197 17.53 9.98 -10.42
CA TYR A 197 16.20 9.41 -10.39
C TYR A 197 15.24 10.32 -11.14
N LYS A 198 14.27 9.69 -11.80
CA LYS A 198 13.14 10.39 -12.41
C LYS A 198 11.95 10.33 -11.46
N THR A 199 11.19 11.40 -11.40
CA THR A 199 9.91 11.47 -10.68
C THR A 199 8.80 11.89 -11.65
N PRO A 200 7.52 11.62 -11.35
CA PRO A 200 6.42 12.07 -12.22
C PRO A 200 6.16 13.59 -12.17
N LEU A 201 6.70 14.26 -11.15
CA LEU A 201 6.38 15.66 -10.85
C LEU A 201 7.45 16.64 -11.37
N LEU A 202 8.66 16.15 -11.67
CA LEU A 202 9.80 16.97 -12.07
C LEU A 202 10.49 16.36 -13.29
N ASP A 203 10.86 17.21 -14.24
CA ASP A 203 11.58 16.82 -15.45
C ASP A 203 13.10 16.69 -15.24
N GLU A 204 13.65 17.43 -14.28
CA GLU A 204 15.07 17.39 -13.93
C GLU A 204 15.41 16.18 -13.04
N PRO A 205 16.67 15.67 -13.10
CA PRO A 205 17.09 14.55 -12.28
C PRO A 205 17.11 14.92 -10.79
N VAL A 206 16.63 14.00 -9.97
CA VAL A 206 16.69 14.11 -8.51
C VAL A 206 17.64 13.04 -7.97
N PHE A 207 18.41 13.35 -6.94
CA PHE A 207 19.45 12.46 -6.42
C PHE A 207 19.17 12.07 -4.97
N ILE A 208 19.61 10.89 -4.54
CA ILE A 208 19.59 10.57 -3.10
C ILE A 208 20.56 11.51 -2.38
N HIS A 209 20.13 12.11 -1.27
CA HIS A 209 20.99 12.97 -0.47
C HIS A 209 22.26 12.21 0.01
N PRO A 210 23.47 12.82 -0.05
CA PRO A 210 24.73 12.15 0.33
C PRO A 210 24.76 11.61 1.77
N SER A 211 23.97 12.19 2.68
CA SER A 211 23.87 11.73 4.05
C SER A 211 22.98 10.49 4.24
N SER A 212 22.28 10.05 3.19
CA SER A 212 21.35 8.92 3.26
C SER A 212 22.10 7.60 3.40
N VAL A 213 21.54 6.66 4.16
CA VAL A 213 22.08 5.30 4.23
C VAL A 213 21.94 4.53 2.92
N LEU A 214 21.06 4.99 2.01
CA LEU A 214 20.84 4.39 0.69
C LEU A 214 21.68 5.02 -0.43
N PHE A 215 22.53 6.02 -0.12
CA PHE A 215 23.29 6.79 -1.11
C PHE A 215 24.18 5.92 -2.01
N LYS A 216 24.77 4.85 -1.46
CA LYS A 216 25.61 3.91 -2.23
C LYS A 216 24.84 2.76 -2.85
N THR A 217 23.72 2.37 -2.25
CA THR A 217 22.90 1.23 -2.71
C THR A 217 22.18 1.55 -4.00
N LEU A 218 21.67 2.79 -4.13
CA LEU A 218 20.96 3.28 -5.32
C LEU A 218 19.86 2.29 -5.80
N PRO A 219 18.83 2.02 -4.97
CA PRO A 219 17.74 1.09 -5.32
C PRO A 219 16.98 1.54 -6.57
N GLU A 220 16.34 0.61 -7.28
CA GLU A 220 15.61 0.93 -8.51
C GLU A 220 14.40 1.83 -8.23
N PHE A 221 13.55 1.44 -7.27
CA PHE A 221 12.41 2.24 -6.83
C PHE A 221 12.58 2.66 -5.38
N LEU A 222 12.22 3.91 -5.10
CA LEU A 222 12.18 4.45 -3.76
C LEU A 222 11.06 5.46 -3.60
N VAL A 223 10.66 5.69 -2.36
CA VAL A 223 9.87 6.86 -1.96
C VAL A 223 10.74 7.83 -1.17
N TYR A 224 10.40 9.11 -1.25
CA TYR A 224 11.07 10.19 -0.53
C TYR A 224 10.07 11.04 0.25
N GLN A 225 10.50 11.60 1.38
CA GLN A 225 9.64 12.49 2.15
C GLN A 225 9.52 13.87 1.49
N GLU A 226 10.64 14.41 1.02
CA GLU A 226 10.73 15.74 0.41
C GLU A 226 11.92 15.81 -0.55
N VAL A 227 11.89 16.80 -1.44
CA VAL A 227 13.02 17.18 -2.31
C VAL A 227 13.48 18.57 -1.88
N MET A 228 14.79 18.74 -1.73
CA MET A 228 15.44 20.01 -1.40
C MET A 228 16.43 20.38 -2.50
N GLU A 229 16.29 21.59 -3.04
CA GLU A 229 17.23 22.14 -4.01
C GLU A 229 18.37 22.85 -3.28
N THR A 230 19.61 22.43 -3.57
CA THR A 230 20.83 23.12 -3.09
C THR A 230 21.78 23.32 -4.27
N SER A 231 22.82 22.48 -4.37
CA SER A 231 23.64 22.36 -5.59
C SER A 231 22.99 21.50 -6.66
N LYS A 232 22.16 20.54 -6.23
CA LYS A 232 21.29 19.69 -7.04
C LYS A 232 19.98 19.49 -6.28
N MET A 233 18.99 18.93 -6.97
CA MET A 233 17.75 18.45 -6.35
C MET A 233 18.04 17.16 -5.58
N TYR A 234 17.95 17.18 -4.25
CA TYR A 234 18.19 16.00 -3.42
C TYR A 234 16.93 15.51 -2.71
N MET A 235 16.64 14.22 -2.84
CA MET A 235 15.63 13.51 -2.07
C MET A 235 16.14 13.25 -0.65
N ARG A 236 15.32 13.61 0.34
CA ARG A 236 15.59 13.35 1.76
C ARG A 236 14.60 12.34 2.32
N ALA A 237 15.06 11.63 3.35
CA ALA A 237 14.29 10.61 4.06
C ALA A 237 13.74 9.53 3.11
N VAL A 238 14.65 8.85 2.42
CA VAL A 238 14.30 7.87 1.39
C VAL A 238 14.09 6.46 1.97
N SER A 239 13.20 5.69 1.35
CA SER A 239 12.93 4.26 1.64
C SER A 239 12.77 3.47 0.35
N VAL A 240 13.28 2.23 0.32
CA VAL A 240 13.20 1.33 -0.84
C VAL A 240 11.76 0.86 -1.05
N VAL A 241 11.37 0.74 -2.33
CA VAL A 241 10.07 0.25 -2.78
C VAL A 241 10.25 -0.92 -3.72
N GLU A 242 9.40 -1.93 -3.55
CA GLU A 242 9.37 -3.08 -4.43
C GLU A 242 8.33 -2.83 -5.52
N GLN A 243 8.70 -3.12 -6.77
CA GLN A 243 7.97 -2.71 -7.95
C GLN A 243 6.55 -3.30 -8.01
N ASP A 244 6.36 -4.52 -7.51
CA ASP A 244 5.07 -5.22 -7.42
C ASP A 244 4.10 -4.57 -6.44
N TRP A 245 4.58 -3.75 -5.49
CA TRP A 245 3.70 -3.07 -4.54
C TRP A 245 3.05 -1.83 -5.14
N ILE A 246 3.67 -1.19 -6.13
CA ILE A 246 3.19 0.04 -6.76
C ILE A 246 1.75 -0.13 -7.29
N PRO A 247 1.45 -1.10 -8.17
CA PRO A 247 0.07 -1.27 -8.68
C PRO A 247 -0.94 -1.69 -7.60
N GLN A 248 -0.49 -2.36 -6.54
CA GLN A 248 -1.36 -2.82 -5.44
C GLN A 248 -1.71 -1.70 -4.45
N LEU A 249 -0.74 -0.86 -4.10
CA LEU A 249 -0.86 0.17 -3.07
C LEU A 249 -1.19 1.56 -3.65
N LEU A 250 -0.82 1.79 -4.92
CA LEU A 250 -1.00 3.04 -5.65
C LEU A 250 -1.83 2.86 -6.95
N PRO A 251 -2.97 2.14 -6.93
CA PRO A 251 -3.74 1.88 -8.15
C PRO A 251 -4.25 3.18 -8.82
N MET A 252 -4.52 4.22 -8.04
CA MET A 252 -4.93 5.55 -8.54
C MET A 252 -3.87 6.27 -9.38
N TYR A 253 -2.61 5.86 -9.28
CA TYR A 253 -1.48 6.41 -10.05
C TYR A 253 -1.08 5.52 -11.24
N CYS A 254 -1.79 4.41 -11.45
CA CYS A 254 -1.45 3.40 -12.46
C CYS A 254 -2.52 3.36 -13.56
N HIS A 255 -2.08 3.21 -14.80
CA HIS A 255 -2.96 2.88 -15.93
C HIS A 255 -2.84 1.39 -16.20
N PHE A 256 -3.93 0.66 -15.94
CA PHE A 256 -3.93 -0.79 -16.08
C PHE A 256 -4.35 -1.24 -17.47
N GLY A 257 -3.59 -2.17 -18.05
CA GLY A 257 -3.93 -2.84 -19.31
C GLY A 257 -5.14 -3.78 -19.20
N LYS A 258 -5.40 -4.56 -20.24
CA LYS A 258 -6.45 -5.60 -20.17
C LYS A 258 -6.05 -6.72 -19.20
N PRO A 259 -7.01 -7.40 -18.55
CA PRO A 259 -6.74 -8.64 -17.83
C PRO A 259 -5.97 -9.65 -18.70
N LEU A 260 -4.93 -10.24 -18.13
CA LEU A 260 -4.14 -11.26 -18.80
C LEU A 260 -4.93 -12.58 -18.89
N GLU A 261 -4.70 -13.33 -19.96
CA GLU A 261 -5.25 -14.68 -20.13
C GLU A 261 -4.47 -15.71 -19.30
N THR A 262 -3.17 -15.46 -19.09
CA THR A 262 -2.28 -16.30 -18.27
C THR A 262 -1.55 -15.42 -17.25
N PRO A 263 -1.70 -15.66 -15.94
CA PRO A 263 -2.61 -16.62 -15.31
C PRO A 263 -4.08 -16.27 -15.53
N ALA A 264 -4.91 -17.29 -15.75
CA ALA A 264 -6.34 -17.11 -15.97
C ALA A 264 -7.05 -16.49 -14.75
N PRO A 265 -8.15 -15.74 -14.95
CA PRO A 265 -8.94 -15.23 -13.83
C PRO A 265 -9.40 -16.36 -12.90
N ARG A 266 -9.47 -16.07 -11.59
CA ARG A 266 -9.89 -17.03 -10.56
C ARG A 266 -10.76 -16.34 -9.51
N VAL A 267 -11.54 -17.11 -8.76
CA VAL A 267 -12.22 -16.57 -7.57
C VAL A 267 -11.32 -16.70 -6.36
N CYS A 268 -11.17 -15.62 -5.61
CA CYS A 268 -10.52 -15.64 -4.30
C CYS A 268 -11.44 -16.39 -3.30
N PRO A 269 -10.98 -17.48 -2.65
CA PRO A 269 -11.82 -18.26 -1.74
C PRO A 269 -12.38 -17.45 -0.56
N ASP A 270 -11.58 -16.55 -0.01
CA ASP A 270 -11.93 -15.77 1.19
C ASP A 270 -12.93 -14.66 0.88
N SER A 271 -12.68 -13.90 -0.19
CA SER A 271 -13.53 -12.75 -0.57
C SER A 271 -14.66 -13.11 -1.53
N GLY A 272 -14.56 -14.24 -2.23
CA GLY A 272 -15.47 -14.62 -3.31
C GLY A 272 -15.48 -13.65 -4.49
N ARG A 273 -14.46 -12.80 -4.60
CA ARG A 273 -14.28 -11.85 -5.71
C ARG A 273 -13.50 -12.50 -6.85
N VAL A 274 -13.85 -12.16 -8.08
CA VAL A 274 -13.07 -12.53 -9.26
C VAL A 274 -11.78 -11.71 -9.28
N LYS A 275 -10.65 -12.41 -9.38
CA LYS A 275 -9.30 -11.85 -9.48
C LYS A 275 -8.73 -12.09 -10.87
N CYS A 276 -7.86 -11.20 -11.32
CA CYS A 276 -7.06 -11.34 -12.54
C CYS A 276 -5.67 -10.73 -12.36
N HIS A 277 -4.77 -11.04 -13.29
CA HIS A 277 -3.48 -10.39 -13.39
C HIS A 277 -3.55 -9.28 -14.43
N ARG A 278 -3.00 -8.11 -14.10
CA ARG A 278 -2.95 -6.95 -15.03
C ARG A 278 -1.58 -6.30 -14.94
N GLU A 279 -0.98 -6.07 -16.09
CA GLU A 279 0.16 -5.16 -16.24
C GLU A 279 -0.33 -3.71 -16.13
N SER A 280 0.58 -2.81 -15.77
CA SER A 280 0.24 -1.39 -15.65
C SER A 280 1.42 -0.49 -15.96
N THR A 281 1.10 0.78 -16.22
CA THR A 281 2.10 1.85 -16.35
C THR A 281 1.87 2.93 -15.32
N PHE A 282 2.95 3.50 -14.78
CA PHE A 282 2.84 4.61 -13.83
C PHE A 282 2.55 5.94 -14.55
N PHE A 283 1.65 6.76 -14.00
CA PHE A 283 1.20 8.00 -14.63
C PHE A 283 2.36 8.97 -14.96
N ARG A 284 2.21 9.74 -16.04
CA ARG A 284 3.17 10.74 -16.59
C ARG A 284 4.52 10.21 -17.08
N VAL A 285 5.10 9.23 -16.41
CA VAL A 285 6.44 8.68 -16.72
C VAL A 285 6.39 7.35 -17.45
N ALA A 286 5.22 6.73 -17.54
CA ALA A 286 4.95 5.50 -18.28
C ALA A 286 5.89 4.33 -17.93
N TRP A 287 6.39 4.28 -16.69
CA TRP A 287 7.18 3.15 -16.21
C TRP A 287 6.36 1.88 -16.30
N GLN A 288 6.87 0.86 -16.99
CA GLN A 288 6.26 -0.45 -17.04
C GLN A 288 6.36 -1.12 -15.66
N LEU A 289 5.23 -1.61 -15.17
CA LEU A 289 5.11 -2.30 -13.89
C LEU A 289 4.64 -3.73 -14.12
N PRO A 290 5.12 -4.69 -13.31
CA PRO A 290 4.84 -6.10 -13.51
C PRO A 290 3.35 -6.40 -13.36
N ALA A 291 2.91 -7.50 -13.96
CA ALA A 291 1.57 -7.99 -13.76
C ALA A 291 1.36 -8.38 -12.28
N VAL A 292 0.33 -7.81 -11.66
CA VAL A 292 -0.06 -8.16 -10.29
C VAL A 292 -1.49 -8.66 -10.24
N GLU A 293 -1.76 -9.52 -9.26
CA GLU A 293 -3.12 -9.98 -8.98
C GLU A 293 -3.96 -8.85 -8.36
N MET A 294 -5.15 -8.63 -8.91
CA MET A 294 -6.11 -7.65 -8.42
C MET A 294 -7.54 -8.04 -8.74
N ASP A 295 -8.50 -7.28 -8.21
CA ASP A 295 -9.92 -7.46 -8.55
C ASP A 295 -10.12 -7.29 -10.07
N TYR A 296 -10.96 -8.16 -10.63
CA TYR A 296 -11.34 -8.05 -12.03
C TYR A 296 -12.05 -6.71 -12.24
N PRO A 297 -11.70 -5.97 -13.31
CA PRO A 297 -12.26 -4.64 -13.56
C PRO A 297 -13.79 -4.68 -13.67
N GLU A 298 -14.43 -3.57 -13.28
CA GLU A 298 -15.88 -3.43 -13.39
C GLU A 298 -16.33 -3.58 -14.85
N GLY A 299 -17.40 -4.33 -15.07
CA GLY A 299 -17.96 -4.54 -16.39
C GLY A 299 -18.64 -5.89 -16.54
N LEU A 300 -19.28 -6.09 -17.69
CA LEU A 300 -20.08 -7.29 -17.95
C LEU A 300 -19.26 -8.59 -17.85
N GLU A 301 -18.00 -8.56 -18.28
CA GLU A 301 -17.10 -9.73 -18.21
C GLU A 301 -16.88 -10.22 -16.78
N ARG A 302 -16.85 -9.31 -15.78
CA ARG A 302 -16.74 -9.67 -14.36
C ARG A 302 -17.91 -10.56 -13.92
N TYR A 303 -19.13 -10.21 -14.32
CA TYR A 303 -20.34 -10.98 -14.01
C TYR A 303 -20.35 -12.33 -14.74
N LYS A 304 -19.90 -12.38 -16.00
CA LYS A 304 -19.80 -13.65 -16.73
C LYS A 304 -18.82 -14.62 -16.07
N LEU A 305 -17.65 -14.12 -15.66
CA LEU A 305 -16.67 -14.90 -14.92
C LEU A 305 -17.23 -15.33 -13.56
N PHE A 306 -17.84 -14.42 -12.81
CA PHE A 306 -18.48 -14.76 -11.54
C PHE A 306 -19.55 -15.85 -11.69
N ALA A 307 -20.40 -15.75 -12.71
CA ALA A 307 -21.42 -16.76 -13.03
C ALA A 307 -20.79 -18.12 -13.38
N LYS A 308 -19.73 -18.14 -14.19
CA LYS A 308 -18.97 -19.36 -14.48
C LYS A 308 -18.50 -20.02 -13.17
N PHE A 309 -17.85 -19.26 -12.29
CA PHE A 309 -17.32 -19.78 -11.03
C PHE A 309 -18.42 -20.16 -10.02
N LEU A 310 -19.58 -19.51 -10.07
CA LEU A 310 -20.75 -19.87 -9.28
C LEU A 310 -21.30 -21.24 -9.71
N LEU A 311 -21.46 -21.46 -11.02
CA LEU A 311 -21.91 -22.73 -11.59
C LEU A 311 -20.93 -23.88 -11.30
N GLU A 312 -19.63 -23.60 -11.31
CA GLU A 312 -18.59 -24.56 -10.93
C GLU A 312 -18.54 -24.85 -9.41
N GLY A 313 -19.33 -24.14 -8.59
CA GLY A 313 -19.33 -24.31 -7.14
C GLY A 313 -18.03 -23.82 -6.47
N GLN A 314 -17.32 -22.87 -7.09
CA GLN A 314 -16.15 -22.22 -6.49
C GLN A 314 -16.56 -21.07 -5.56
N VAL A 315 -17.63 -20.35 -5.90
CA VAL A 315 -18.18 -19.26 -5.06
C VAL A 315 -18.96 -19.81 -3.86
N CYS A 316 -19.77 -20.84 -4.09
CA CYS A 316 -20.59 -21.52 -3.08
C CYS A 316 -20.30 -23.02 -3.11
N PRO A 317 -19.54 -23.56 -2.13
CA PRO A 317 -19.16 -24.97 -2.13
C PRO A 317 -20.34 -25.96 -2.13
N LYS A 318 -21.48 -25.58 -1.54
CA LYS A 318 -22.72 -26.39 -1.56
C LYS A 318 -23.26 -26.67 -2.97
N LEU A 319 -22.96 -25.80 -3.94
CA LEU A 319 -23.35 -26.00 -5.34
C LEU A 319 -22.42 -26.94 -6.11
N ARG A 320 -21.26 -27.29 -5.55
CA ARG A 320 -20.26 -28.13 -6.22
C ARG A 320 -20.76 -29.53 -6.54
N SER A 321 -21.66 -30.08 -5.71
CA SER A 321 -22.32 -31.38 -5.95
C SER A 321 -23.11 -31.41 -7.26
N HIS A 322 -23.61 -30.25 -7.71
CA HIS A 322 -24.41 -30.12 -8.92
C HIS A 322 -23.58 -29.75 -10.17
N ALA A 323 -22.30 -29.39 -10.01
CA ALA A 323 -21.45 -28.98 -11.13
C ALA A 323 -21.29 -30.09 -12.20
N GLY A 324 -21.34 -31.36 -11.79
CA GLY A 324 -21.24 -32.52 -12.68
C GLY A 324 -22.51 -32.85 -13.48
N CYS A 325 -23.66 -32.27 -13.13
CA CYS A 325 -24.94 -32.50 -13.82
C CYS A 325 -25.49 -31.27 -14.55
N LEU A 326 -24.65 -30.25 -14.76
CA LEU A 326 -25.02 -29.09 -15.56
C LEU A 326 -25.29 -29.49 -17.01
N LEU A 327 -26.40 -29.00 -17.56
CA LEU A 327 -26.83 -29.24 -18.94
C LEU A 327 -25.86 -28.66 -20.00
N SER A 328 -25.04 -27.68 -19.61
CA SER A 328 -24.00 -27.07 -20.44
C SER A 328 -22.80 -26.67 -19.61
N SER A 329 -21.61 -26.70 -20.21
CA SER A 329 -20.37 -26.30 -19.53
C SER A 329 -20.46 -24.84 -19.03
N PRO A 330 -20.05 -24.53 -17.79
CA PRO A 330 -19.98 -23.16 -17.26
C PRO A 330 -19.21 -22.18 -18.14
N SER A 331 -18.20 -22.66 -18.89
CA SER A 331 -17.42 -21.86 -19.84
C SER A 331 -18.26 -21.25 -20.96
N THR A 332 -19.48 -21.73 -21.20
CA THR A 332 -20.44 -21.10 -22.13
C THR A 332 -20.77 -19.67 -21.75
N MET A 333 -20.70 -19.30 -20.47
CA MET A 333 -20.89 -17.90 -20.01
C MET A 333 -19.91 -16.91 -20.67
N LEU A 334 -18.73 -17.37 -21.08
CA LEU A 334 -17.67 -16.54 -21.63
C LEU A 334 -17.67 -16.47 -23.17
N LYS A 335 -18.47 -17.30 -23.84
CA LYS A 335 -18.48 -17.39 -25.31
C LYS A 335 -19.17 -16.17 -25.94
N THR A 336 -18.77 -15.80 -27.16
CA THR A 336 -19.33 -14.67 -27.89
C THR A 336 -20.83 -14.82 -28.18
N TRP A 337 -21.28 -16.05 -28.44
CA TRP A 337 -22.69 -16.40 -28.67
C TRP A 337 -23.49 -16.66 -27.39
N ALA A 338 -22.91 -16.48 -26.19
CA ALA A 338 -23.61 -16.73 -24.93
C ALA A 338 -24.93 -15.97 -24.82
N LYS A 339 -25.06 -14.79 -25.42
CA LYS A 339 -26.31 -14.02 -25.40
C LYS A 339 -27.47 -14.68 -26.16
N LEU A 340 -27.20 -15.64 -27.05
CA LEU A 340 -28.22 -16.34 -27.83
C LEU A 340 -28.87 -17.49 -27.05
N GLN A 341 -28.30 -17.88 -25.92
CA GLN A 341 -28.82 -18.98 -25.11
C GLN A 341 -29.64 -18.40 -23.94
N PRO A 342 -30.93 -18.77 -23.78
CA PRO A 342 -31.79 -18.16 -22.75
C PRO A 342 -31.26 -18.31 -21.32
N ARG A 343 -30.57 -19.42 -21.01
CA ARG A 343 -30.06 -19.72 -19.66
C ARG A 343 -28.90 -18.86 -19.20
N THR A 344 -28.01 -18.50 -20.11
CA THR A 344 -26.85 -17.62 -19.87
C THR A 344 -27.35 -16.19 -19.72
N GLU A 345 -28.31 -15.76 -20.53
CA GLU A 345 -28.96 -14.45 -20.42
C GLU A 345 -29.75 -14.32 -19.11
N ALA A 346 -30.56 -15.30 -18.74
CA ALA A 346 -31.34 -15.29 -17.50
C ALA A 346 -30.44 -15.18 -16.25
N LEU A 347 -29.35 -15.95 -16.21
CA LEU A 347 -28.39 -15.91 -15.09
C LEU A 347 -27.63 -14.59 -15.06
N LEU A 348 -27.08 -14.15 -16.20
CA LEU A 348 -26.32 -12.91 -16.28
C LEU A 348 -27.18 -11.69 -15.98
N GLY A 349 -28.40 -11.62 -16.52
CA GLY A 349 -29.35 -10.54 -16.29
C GLY A 349 -29.72 -10.43 -14.81
N ALA A 350 -30.01 -11.55 -14.15
CA ALA A 350 -30.31 -11.57 -12.72
C ALA A 350 -29.11 -11.10 -11.86
N LEU A 351 -27.88 -11.51 -12.20
CA LEU A 351 -26.67 -11.06 -11.51
C LEU A 351 -26.42 -9.55 -11.69
N VAL A 352 -26.56 -9.04 -12.91
CA VAL A 352 -26.36 -7.61 -13.22
C VAL A 352 -27.43 -6.75 -12.54
N SER A 353 -28.69 -7.19 -12.53
CA SER A 353 -29.81 -6.43 -11.95
C SER A 353 -29.63 -6.12 -10.46
N GLU A 354 -29.03 -7.05 -9.71
CA GLU A 354 -28.76 -6.92 -8.28
C GLU A 354 -27.30 -6.56 -7.97
N LYS A 355 -26.48 -6.30 -9.01
CA LYS A 355 -25.04 -6.06 -8.90
C LYS A 355 -24.31 -7.15 -8.10
N ALA A 356 -24.72 -8.40 -8.28
CA ALA A 356 -24.14 -9.56 -7.61
C ALA A 356 -22.93 -10.10 -8.39
N ASP A 357 -21.75 -9.54 -8.13
CA ASP A 357 -20.47 -9.89 -8.77
C ASP A 357 -19.43 -10.49 -7.81
N CYS A 358 -19.79 -10.65 -6.54
CA CYS A 358 -18.98 -11.27 -5.51
C CYS A 358 -19.86 -11.99 -4.48
N ARG A 359 -19.26 -12.86 -3.67
CA ARG A 359 -19.98 -13.66 -2.66
C ARG A 359 -20.75 -12.79 -1.67
N GLU A 360 -20.17 -11.67 -1.22
CA GLU A 360 -20.84 -10.76 -0.29
C GLU A 360 -22.10 -10.12 -0.89
N ALA A 361 -22.02 -9.62 -2.14
CA ALA A 361 -23.17 -9.05 -2.84
C ALA A 361 -24.26 -10.10 -3.08
N LEU A 362 -23.87 -11.33 -3.43
CA LEU A 362 -24.78 -12.46 -3.59
C LEU A 362 -25.51 -12.82 -2.29
N LEU A 363 -24.78 -12.90 -1.17
CA LEU A 363 -25.36 -13.15 0.15
C LEU A 363 -26.34 -12.03 0.57
N SER A 364 -25.99 -10.77 0.28
CA SER A 364 -26.87 -9.63 0.53
C SER A 364 -28.15 -9.68 -0.32
N ALA A 365 -28.05 -10.11 -1.58
CA ALA A 365 -29.21 -10.34 -2.43
C ALA A 365 -30.11 -11.47 -1.91
N TRP A 366 -29.55 -12.58 -1.43
CA TRP A 366 -30.32 -13.66 -0.80
C TRP A 366 -31.01 -13.26 0.49
N LYS A 367 -30.40 -12.39 1.31
CA LYS A 367 -31.07 -11.84 2.49
C LYS A 367 -32.31 -11.01 2.15
N ARG A 368 -32.32 -10.35 0.99
CA ARG A 368 -33.49 -9.59 0.52
C ARG A 368 -34.55 -10.48 -0.13
N ASN A 369 -34.12 -11.50 -0.87
CA ASN A 369 -34.99 -12.48 -1.49
C ASN A 369 -34.33 -13.86 -1.46
N GLU A 370 -34.81 -14.73 -0.58
CA GLU A 370 -34.25 -16.07 -0.39
C GLU A 370 -34.28 -16.91 -1.68
N LYS A 371 -35.25 -16.66 -2.57
CA LYS A 371 -35.37 -17.35 -3.88
C LYS A 371 -34.57 -16.69 -5.00
N TYR A 372 -33.81 -15.63 -4.73
CA TYR A 372 -32.96 -14.97 -5.72
C TYR A 372 -32.02 -15.99 -6.38
N LEU A 373 -31.86 -15.92 -7.71
CA LEU A 373 -31.13 -16.86 -8.57
C LEU A 373 -31.62 -18.33 -8.63
N LEU A 374 -32.61 -18.75 -7.85
CA LEU A 374 -33.10 -20.14 -7.90
C LEU A 374 -33.58 -20.52 -9.32
N THR A 375 -34.48 -19.72 -9.90
CA THR A 375 -35.01 -19.98 -11.24
C THR A 375 -33.93 -19.92 -12.33
N PRO A 376 -33.09 -18.86 -12.42
CA PRO A 376 -31.97 -18.83 -13.37
C PRO A 376 -30.99 -19.99 -13.20
N TYR A 377 -30.69 -20.42 -11.97
CA TYR A 377 -29.78 -21.53 -11.70
C TYR A 377 -30.39 -22.88 -12.13
N CYS A 378 -31.67 -23.13 -11.83
CA CYS A 378 -32.37 -24.34 -12.25
C CYS A 378 -32.39 -24.52 -13.77
N GLN A 379 -32.39 -23.45 -14.58
CA GLN A 379 -32.29 -23.56 -16.03
C GLN A 379 -30.99 -24.27 -16.49
N TRP A 380 -29.95 -24.32 -15.65
CA TRP A 380 -28.71 -25.02 -15.92
C TRP A 380 -28.72 -26.50 -15.52
N LEU A 381 -29.78 -26.97 -14.86
CA LEU A 381 -29.91 -28.34 -14.36
C LEU A 381 -31.08 -29.09 -15.02
N PRO A 382 -31.02 -30.41 -15.13
CA PRO A 382 -32.17 -31.23 -15.49
C PRO A 382 -33.34 -31.00 -14.52
N GLU A 383 -34.57 -31.03 -15.02
CA GLU A 383 -35.79 -30.80 -14.21
C GLU A 383 -35.90 -31.72 -12.99
N ALA A 384 -35.42 -32.95 -13.10
CA ALA A 384 -35.38 -33.93 -12.01
C ALA A 384 -34.60 -33.44 -10.77
N LYS A 385 -33.69 -32.46 -10.92
CA LYS A 385 -32.87 -31.90 -9.83
C LYS A 385 -33.46 -30.63 -9.22
N HIS A 386 -34.50 -30.04 -9.82
CA HIS A 386 -35.02 -28.73 -9.40
C HIS A 386 -35.61 -28.78 -7.99
N GLN A 387 -36.35 -29.84 -7.64
CA GLN A 387 -36.92 -29.98 -6.29
C GLN A 387 -35.85 -30.14 -5.21
N GLU A 388 -34.80 -30.90 -5.49
CA GLU A 388 -33.66 -31.11 -4.58
C GLU A 388 -32.93 -29.79 -4.30
N VAL A 389 -32.66 -29.01 -5.34
CA VAL A 389 -32.00 -27.70 -5.23
C VAL A 389 -32.88 -26.70 -4.51
N ALA A 390 -34.17 -26.62 -4.85
CA ALA A 390 -35.10 -25.70 -4.21
C ALA A 390 -35.25 -25.95 -2.70
N LYS A 391 -35.16 -27.21 -2.25
CA LYS A 391 -35.22 -27.57 -0.83
C LYS A 391 -34.02 -27.06 -0.03
N ASN A 392 -32.85 -26.99 -0.66
CA ASN A 392 -31.59 -26.59 -0.02
C ASN A 392 -31.17 -25.16 -0.39
N TRP A 393 -32.09 -24.35 -0.93
CA TRP A 393 -31.85 -22.98 -1.34
C TRP A 393 -32.17 -21.99 -0.20
N PRO A 394 -31.35 -20.96 0.07
CA PRO A 394 -30.11 -20.59 -0.61
C PRO A 394 -28.89 -21.45 -0.20
N PRO A 395 -27.91 -21.66 -1.08
CA PRO A 395 -26.77 -22.56 -0.89
C PRO A 395 -25.63 -21.89 -0.10
N VAL A 396 -25.96 -21.32 1.06
CA VAL A 396 -25.02 -20.59 1.95
C VAL A 396 -24.35 -21.52 2.94
#